data_AF-A0A7C3J9X4-F1
#
_entry.id   AF-A0A7C3J9X4-F1
#
_cell.length_a   1.000
_cell.length_b   1.000
_cell.length_c   1.000
_cell.angle_alpha   90.00
_cell.angle_beta   90.00
_cell.angle_gamma   90.00
#
_symmetry.space_group_name_H-M   'P 1'
#
loop_
_entity.id
_entity.type
_entity.pdbx_description
1 polymer ?
#
loop_
_entity_poly.entity_id
_entity_poly.type
_entity_poly.pdbx_seq_one_letter_code
_entity_poly.pdbx_strand_id
1 'polypeptide(L)' 'MTQATYDTIIQGTVLLGSEDHHYLIGAHTELAKEWLENRLHDIVQRALASVVGKGVTVEFILLDEAR' A
#
# COMPACT_ATOMS: atom_id res chain seq x y z
N MET A 1 -6.79 -12.04 9.02
CA MET A 1 -7.31 -11.85 7.64
C MET A 1 -7.54 -13.22 7.03
N THR A 2 -8.57 -13.37 6.20
CA THR A 2 -8.76 -14.60 5.42
C THR A 2 -8.01 -14.49 4.09
N GLN A 3 -7.68 -15.63 3.49
CA GLN A 3 -7.03 -15.69 2.18
C GLN A 3 -7.87 -14.99 1.10
N ALA A 4 -9.20 -15.14 1.15
CA ALA A 4 -10.12 -14.45 0.24
C ALA A 4 -10.03 -12.91 0.32
N THR A 5 -9.80 -12.33 1.52
CA THR A 5 -9.58 -10.88 1.67
C THR A 5 -8.27 -10.46 1.03
N TYR A 6 -7.20 -11.25 1.20
CA TYR A 6 -5.91 -10.97 0.58
C TYR A 6 -5.99 -11.04 -0.95
N ASP A 7 -6.58 -12.11 -1.49
CA ASP A 7 -6.67 -12.37 -2.93
C ASP A 7 -7.52 -11.30 -3.66
N THR A 8 -8.52 -10.73 -2.99
CA THR A 8 -9.44 -9.75 -3.60
C THR A 8 -8.96 -8.31 -3.45
N ILE A 9 -8.29 -7.99 -2.34
CA ILE A 9 -8.05 -6.59 -1.93
C ILE A 9 -6.56 -6.20 -2.01
N ILE A 10 -5.64 -7.14 -1.77
CA ILE A 10 -4.20 -6.86 -1.66
C ILE A 10 -3.44 -7.26 -2.92
N GLN A 11 -3.83 -8.39 -3.52
CA GLN A 11 -3.24 -8.85 -4.76
C GLN A 11 -3.53 -7.85 -5.89
N GLY A 12 -2.48 -7.34 -6.53
CA GLY A 12 -2.59 -6.35 -7.60
C GLY A 12 -2.17 -4.93 -7.21
N THR A 13 -1.86 -4.68 -5.93
CA THR A 13 -1.20 -3.43 -5.52
C THR A 13 0.23 -3.37 -6.04
N VAL A 14 0.69 -2.20 -6.46
CA VAL A 14 2.04 -2.00 -7.01
C VAL A 14 2.69 -0.76 -6.42
N LEU A 15 4.02 -0.78 -6.28
CA LEU A 15 4.78 0.40 -5.94
C LEU A 15 4.89 1.31 -7.18
N LEU A 16 4.40 2.54 -7.06
CA LEU A 16 4.39 3.53 -8.14
C LEU A 16 5.59 4.47 -8.08
N GLY A 17 6.07 4.77 -6.89
CA GLY A 17 7.19 5.68 -6.69
C GLY A 17 7.80 5.56 -5.31
N SER A 18 9.07 5.94 -5.21
CA SER A 18 9.78 6.05 -3.94
C SER A 18 10.70 7.27 -3.97
N GLU A 19 10.49 8.20 -3.06
CA GLU A 19 11.31 9.41 -2.91
C GLU A 19 11.52 9.68 -1.42
N ASP A 20 12.77 9.85 -0.97
CA ASP A 20 13.11 10.20 0.42
C ASP A 20 12.37 9.42 1.53
N HIS A 21 12.20 8.10 1.35
CA HIS A 21 11.49 7.21 2.29
C HIS A 21 9.96 7.41 2.31
N HIS A 22 9.42 8.13 1.34
CA HIS A 22 8.01 8.17 1.00
C HIS A 22 7.75 7.17 -0.13
N TYR A 23 6.79 6.27 0.09
CA TYR A 23 6.42 5.22 -0.85
C TYR A 23 4.99 5.41 -1.31
N LEU A 24 4.80 5.55 -2.62
CA LEU A 24 3.49 5.68 -3.24
C LEU A 24 3.05 4.30 -3.76
N ILE A 25 1.98 3.77 -3.20
CA ILE A 25 1.44 2.45 -3.54
C ILE A 25 0.12 2.63 -4.28
N GLY A 26 0.02 2.05 -5.47
CA GLY A 26 -1.18 2.06 -6.27
C GLY A 26 -2.09 0.87 -5.96
N ALA A 27 -3.35 1.15 -5.69
CA ALA A 27 -4.43 0.20 -5.52
C ALA A 27 -5.27 0.08 -6.80
N HIS A 28 -5.69 -1.14 -7.14
CA HIS A 28 -6.47 -1.42 -8.35
C HIS A 28 -7.96 -1.07 -8.26
N THR A 29 -8.48 -0.81 -7.06
CA THR A 29 -9.88 -0.42 -6.81
C THR A 29 -10.00 0.50 -5.60
N GLU A 30 -11.08 1.28 -5.52
CA GLU A 30 -11.41 2.13 -4.35
C GLU A 30 -11.50 1.33 -3.05
N LEU A 31 -12.13 0.15 -3.09
CA LEU A 31 -12.22 -0.72 -1.92
C LEU A 31 -10.83 -1.17 -1.45
N ALA A 32 -9.91 -1.46 -2.38
CA ALA A 32 -8.54 -1.80 -2.05
C ALA A 32 -7.80 -0.61 -1.41
N LYS A 33 -7.94 0.59 -1.96
CA LYS A 33 -7.38 1.83 -1.38
C LYS A 33 -7.90 2.05 0.04
N GLU A 34 -9.22 2.01 0.25
CA GLU A 34 -9.85 2.20 1.56
C GLU A 34 -9.36 1.15 2.58
N TRP A 35 -9.21 -0.11 2.17
CA TRP A 35 -8.69 -1.16 3.04
C TRP A 35 -7.22 -0.95 3.42
N LEU A 36 -6.40 -0.55 2.46
CA LEU A 36 -4.99 -0.24 2.69
C LEU A 36 -4.87 0.93 3.67
N GLU A 37 -5.62 2.01 3.46
CA GLU A 37 -5.61 3.20 4.31
C GLU A 37 -6.12 2.90 5.73
N ASN A 38 -7.25 2.20 5.86
CA ASN A 38 -7.93 2.09 7.15
C ASN A 38 -7.56 0.85 7.96
N ARG A 39 -7.04 -0.22 7.33
CA ARG A 39 -6.78 -1.49 8.03
C ARG A 39 -5.35 -1.98 7.93
N LEU A 40 -4.63 -1.65 6.86
CA LEU A 40 -3.31 -2.22 6.59
C LEU A 40 -2.18 -1.21 6.53
N HIS A 41 -2.49 0.08 6.67
CA HIS A 41 -1.52 1.17 6.60
C HIS A 41 -0.35 0.91 7.54
N ASP A 42 -0.66 0.72 8.81
CA ASP A 42 0.25 0.35 9.88
C ASP A 42 1.11 -0.90 9.56
N ILE A 43 0.51 -1.92 8.95
CA ILE A 43 1.19 -3.18 8.64
C ILE A 43 2.18 -2.98 7.49
N VAL A 44 1.73 -2.32 6.43
CA VAL A 44 2.55 -2.02 5.25
C VAL A 44 3.69 -1.06 5.62
N GLN A 45 3.41 0.00 6.37
CA GLN A 45 4.43 0.95 6.84
C GLN A 45 5.50 0.25 7.69
N ARG A 46 5.09 -0.60 8.65
CA ARG A 46 6.05 -1.36 9.47
C ARG A 46 6.87 -2.36 8.65
N ALA A 47 6.25 -3.01 7.67
CA ALA A 47 6.94 -3.95 6.78
C ALA A 47 7.97 -3.23 5.90
N LEU A 48 7.63 -2.07 5.34
CA LEU A 48 8.58 -1.26 4.57
C LEU A 48 9.69 -0.70 5.46
N ALA A 49 9.35 -0.17 6.64
CA ALA A 49 10.33 0.34 7.59
C ALA A 49 11.32 -0.75 8.04
N SER A 50 10.87 -2.00 8.22
CA SER A 50 11.76 -3.10 8.63
C SER A 50 12.75 -3.49 7.53
N VAL A 51 12.35 -3.39 6.26
CA VAL A 51 13.22 -3.64 5.10
C VAL A 51 14.20 -2.48 4.89
N VAL A 52 13.72 -1.25 5.01
CA VAL A 52 14.51 -0.03 4.76
C VAL A 52 15.43 0.32 5.94
N GLY A 53 15.09 -0.14 7.15
CA GLY A 53 15.84 0.11 8.39
C GLY A 53 15.67 1.54 8.94
N LYS A 54 14.67 2.28 8.47
CA LYS A 54 14.37 3.67 8.85
C LYS A 54 12.86 3.90 8.90
N GLY A 55 12.44 5.02 9.49
CA GLY A 55 11.06 5.48 9.38
C GLY A 55 10.70 5.78 7.93
N VAL A 56 9.53 5.34 7.51
CA VAL A 56 9.00 5.55 6.15
C VAL A 56 7.59 6.10 6.23
N THR A 57 7.18 6.81 5.19
CA THR A 57 5.81 7.25 4.97
C THR A 57 5.22 6.44 3.83
N VAL A 58 3.96 6.04 3.94
CA VAL A 58 3.26 5.30 2.89
C VAL A 58 1.99 6.03 2.53
N GLU A 59 1.80 6.25 1.23
CA GLU A 59 0.60 6.82 0.65
C GLU A 59 -0.02 5.83 -0.34
N PHE A 60 -1.35 5.78 -0.35
CA PHE A 60 -2.11 4.91 -1.23
C PHE A 60 -2.91 5.75 -2.21
N ILE A 61 -2.82 5.43 -3.50
CA ILE A 61 -3.61 6.07 -4.56
C ILE A 61 -4.26 5.03 -5.45
N LEU A 62 -5.25 5.42 -6.25
CA LEU A 62 -5.74 4.52 -7.29
C LEU A 62 -4.74 4.46 -8.44
N LEU A 63 -4.63 3.30 -9.08
CA LEU A 63 -3.74 3.13 -10.23
C LEU A 63 -4.13 3.98 -11.44
N ASP A 64 -5.41 4.33 -11.58
CA ASP A 64 -5.88 5.22 -12.65
C ASP A 64 -5.53 6.69 -12.39
N GLU A 65 -5.44 7.12 -11.12
CA GLU A 65 -4.98 8.45 -10.68
C GLU A 65 -3.49 8.70 -10.98
N ALA A 66 -2.70 7.63 -11.17
CA ALA A 66 -1.26 7.69 -11.40
C ALA A 66 -0.86 7.90 -12.87
N ARG A 67 -1.83 7.99 -13.80
CA ARG A 67 -1.60 7.96 -15.25
C ARG A 67 -1.53 9.33 -15.92
#